data_AF-A0A497GU64-F1
#
_entry.id   AF-A0A497GU64-F1
#
_cell.length_a   1.000
_cell.length_b   1.000
_cell.length_c   1.000
_cell.angle_alpha   90.00
_cell.angle_beta   90.00
_cell.angle_gamma   90.00
#
_symmetry.space_group_name_H-M   'P 1'
#
loop_
_entity.id
_entity.type
_entity.pdbx_description
1 polymer ?
#
loop_
_entity_poly.entity_id
_entity_poly.type
_entity_poly.pdbx_seq_one_letter_code
_entity_poly.pdbx_strand_id
1 'polypeptide(L)' 'MGLADIEDMRKYYEKLKKRKVEIEKEFEELIKRRKRGEISEEEYEERKRKLEREYVEIMDRIVQMRYLIGEERLFG' A
#
# COMPACT_ATOMS: atom_id res chain seq x y z
N MET A 1 0.28 24.11 11.28
CA MET A 1 1.17 23.33 10.39
C MET A 1 2.13 24.29 9.74
N GLY A 2 3.42 24.18 10.05
CA GLY A 2 4.48 24.89 9.35
C GLY A 2 4.82 24.20 8.03
N LEU A 3 5.67 24.84 7.22
CA LEU A 3 6.15 24.28 5.95
C LEU A 3 6.89 22.94 6.12
N ALA A 4 7.59 22.75 7.25
CA ALA A 4 8.26 21.50 7.59
C ALA A 4 7.29 20.32 7.74
N ASP A 5 6.14 20.53 8.38
CA ASP A 5 5.12 19.48 8.57
C ASP A 5 4.58 18.96 7.23
N ILE A 6 4.42 19.85 6.24
CA ILE A 6 3.92 19.50 4.90
C ILE A 6 4.94 18.67 4.12
N GLU A 7 6.23 19.00 4.24
CA GLU A 7 7.29 18.25 3.56
C GLU A 7 7.43 16.83 4.14
N ASP A 8 7.33 16.69 5.46
CA ASP A 8 7.33 15.37 6.12
C ASP A 8 6.09 14.55 5.76
N MET A 9 4.92 15.19 5.68
CA MET A 9 3.70 14.53 5.17
C MET A 9 3.87 14.04 3.73
N ARG A 10 4.47 14.84 2.83
CA ARG A 10 4.76 14.40 1.46
C ARG A 10 5.73 13.22 1.41
N LYS A 11 6.80 13.24 2.23
CA LYS A 11 7.73 12.11 2.35
C LYS A 11 7.02 10.84 2.82
N TYR A 12 6.14 10.96 3.80
CA TYR A 12 5.34 9.82 4.28
C TYR A 12 4.39 9.29 3.21
N TYR A 13 3.70 10.18 2.48
CA TYR A 13 2.83 9.81 1.36
C TYR A 13 3.56 9.04 0.26
N GLU A 14 4.77 9.46 -0.10
CA GLU A 14 5.60 8.75 -1.07
C GLU A 14 6.07 7.39 -0.54
N LYS A 15 6.34 7.26 0.76
CA LYS A 15 6.60 5.95 1.39
C LYS A 15 5.39 5.01 1.29
N LEU A 16 4.18 5.51 1.52
CA LEU A 16 2.96 4.71 1.38
C LEU A 16 2.77 4.22 -0.06
N LYS A 17 2.99 5.09 -1.06
CA LYS A 17 2.94 4.69 -2.48
C LYS A 17 3.96 3.60 -2.81
N LYS A 18 5.19 3.72 -2.32
CA LYS A 18 6.22 2.69 -2.50
C LYS A 18 5.77 1.37 -1.89
N ARG A 19 5.27 1.40 -0.65
CA ARG A 19 4.80 0.19 0.03
C ARG A 19 3.63 -0.47 -0.70
N LYS A 20 2.69 0.33 -1.24
CA LYS A 20 1.60 -0.17 -2.10
C LYS A 20 2.14 -1.00 -3.27
N VAL A 21 3.14 -0.48 -3.99
CA VAL A 21 3.76 -1.17 -5.14
C VAL A 21 4.52 -2.42 -4.69
N GLU A 22 5.17 -2.39 -3.53
CA GLU A 22 5.82 -3.58 -2.96
C GLU A 22 4.79 -4.67 -2.65
N ILE A 23 3.66 -4.34 -2.01
CA ILE A 23 2.58 -5.28 -1.73
C ILE A 23 2.03 -5.89 -3.03
N GLU A 24 1.83 -5.08 -4.08
CA GLU A 24 1.40 -5.57 -5.40
C GLU A 24 2.39 -6.60 -5.99
N LYS A 25 3.70 -6.36 -5.85
CA LYS A 25 4.73 -7.33 -6.24
C LYS A 25 4.72 -8.58 -5.36
N GLU A 26 4.52 -8.43 -4.05
CA GLU A 26 4.40 -9.56 -3.11
C GLU A 26 3.20 -10.45 -3.47
N PHE A 27 2.06 -9.86 -3.88
CA PHE A 27 0.93 -10.62 -4.42
C PHE A 27 1.28 -11.40 -5.67
N GLU A 28 1.95 -10.77 -6.65
CA GLU A 28 2.36 -11.45 -7.88
C GLU A 28 3.30 -12.63 -7.59
N GLU A 29 4.27 -12.43 -6.71
CA GLU A 29 5.18 -13.49 -6.26
C GLU A 29 4.41 -14.61 -5.56
N LEU A 30 3.50 -14.27 -4.65
CA LEU A 30 2.67 -15.26 -3.94
C LEU A 30 1.85 -16.12 -4.91
N ILE A 31 1.27 -15.51 -5.94
CA ILE A 31 0.54 -16.22 -7.01
C ILE A 31 1.48 -17.13 -7.80
N LYS A 32 2.68 -16.65 -8.18
CA LYS A 32 3.67 -17.46 -8.90
C LYS A 32 4.10 -18.66 -8.07
N ARG A 33 4.40 -18.47 -6.79
CA ARG A 33 4.78 -19.55 -5.86
C ARG A 33 3.69 -20.61 -5.73
N ARG A 34 2.42 -20.20 -5.61
CA ARG A 34 1.28 -21.14 -5.59
C ARG A 34 1.16 -21.91 -6.91
N LYS A 35 1.29 -21.23 -8.06
CA LYS A 35 1.27 -21.86 -9.40
C LYS A 35 2.42 -22.86 -9.60
N ARG A 36 3.60 -22.60 -9.02
CA ARG A 36 4.75 -23.53 -9.04
C ARG A 36 4.62 -24.69 -8.04
N GLY A 37 3.58 -24.70 -7.20
CA GLY A 37 3.38 -25.72 -6.16
C GLY A 37 4.34 -25.60 -4.97
N GLU A 38 5.00 -24.45 -4.81
CA GLU A 38 5.98 -24.21 -3.73
C GLU A 38 5.34 -23.96 -2.36
N ILE A 39 4.03 -23.67 -2.34
CA ILE A 39 3.25 -23.39 -1.14
C ILE A 39 1.90 -24.09 -1.20
N SER A 40 1.39 -24.48 -0.02
CA SER A 40 0.06 -25.08 0.11
C SER A 40 -1.05 -24.06 -0.15
N GLU A 41 -2.29 -24.54 -0.28
CA GLU A 41 -3.45 -23.66 -0.43
C GLU A 41 -3.67 -22.82 0.82
N GLU A 42 -3.51 -23.46 1.99
CA GLU A 42 -3.66 -22.83 3.28
C GLU A 42 -2.61 -21.74 3.50
N GLU A 43 -1.34 -22.02 3.16
CA GLU A 43 -0.26 -21.02 3.24
C GLU A 43 -0.50 -19.86 2.26
N TYR A 44 -0.99 -20.15 1.06
CA TYR A 44 -1.37 -19.12 0.08
C TYR A 44 -2.48 -18.23 0.62
N GLU A 45 -3.57 -18.82 1.11
CA GLU A 45 -4.74 -18.09 1.61
C GLU A 45 -4.40 -17.25 2.85
N GLU A 46 -3.59 -17.77 3.78
CA GLU A 46 -3.16 -17.03 4.96
C GLU A 46 -2.31 -15.80 4.56
N ARG A 47 -1.32 -15.99 3.69
CA ARG A 47 -0.46 -14.89 3.23
C ARG A 47 -1.22 -13.88 2.38
N LYS A 48 -2.11 -14.35 1.52
CA LYS A 48 -2.98 -13.50 0.69
C LYS A 48 -3.81 -12.59 1.58
N ARG A 49 -4.49 -13.13 2.60
CA ARG A 49 -5.29 -12.33 3.53
C ARG A 49 -4.47 -11.29 4.29
N LYS A 50 -3.22 -11.62 4.66
CA LYS A 50 -2.30 -10.66 5.31
C LYS A 50 -1.96 -9.50 4.37
N LEU A 51 -1.59 -9.81 3.12
CA LEU A 51 -1.30 -8.79 2.11
C LEU A 51 -2.54 -7.96 1.76
N GLU A 52 -3.73 -8.56 1.70
CA GLU A 52 -4.98 -7.84 1.40
C GLU A 52 -5.32 -6.82 2.49
N ARG A 53 -5.17 -7.21 3.76
CA ARG A 53 -5.37 -6.30 4.88
C ARG A 53 -4.38 -5.13 4.84
N GLU A 54 -3.10 -5.43 4.66
CA GLU A 54 -2.07 -4.41 4.58
C GLU A 54 -2.32 -3.44 3.41
N TYR A 55 -2.72 -3.97 2.25
CA TYR A 55 -3.04 -3.16 1.08
C TYR A 55 -4.17 -2.17 1.36
N VAL A 56 -5.26 -2.63 1.98
CA VAL A 56 -6.41 -1.79 2.34
C VAL A 56 -5.99 -0.70 3.34
N GLU A 57 -5.21 -1.04 4.36
CA GLU A 57 -4.70 -0.05 5.33
C GLU A 57 -3.80 1.00 4.69
N ILE A 58 -2.91 0.59 3.76
CA ILE A 58 -2.05 1.51 3.03
C ILE A 58 -2.88 2.43 2.13
N MET A 59 -3.88 1.89 1.42
CA MET A 59 -4.77 2.70 0.58
C MET A 59 -5.56 3.72 1.41
N ASP A 60 -6.11 3.32 2.55
CA ASP A 60 -6.82 4.23 3.44
C ASP A 60 -5.92 5.37 3.91
N ARG A 61 -4.70 5.07 4.35
CA ARG A 61 -3.70 6.08 4.73
C ARG A 61 -3.32 6.99 3.55
N ILE A 62 -3.20 6.46 2.33
CA ILE A 62 -2.93 7.27 1.13
C ILE A 62 -4.06 8.28 0.91
N VAL A 63 -5.32 7.87 1.07
CA VAL A 63 -6.49 8.77 0.93
C VAL A 63 -6.47 9.85 2.00
N GLN A 64 -6.24 9.48 3.27
CA GLN A 64 -6.11 10.44 4.37
C GLN A 64 -4.99 11.46 4.11
N MET A 65 -3.83 11.00 3.65
CA MET A 65 -2.69 11.87 3.35
C MET A 65 -2.95 12.82 2.17
N ARG A 66 -3.67 12.36 1.13
CA ARG A 66 -4.11 13.25 0.03
C ARG A 66 -4.98 14.39 0.52
N TYR A 67 -5.92 14.09 1.41
CA TYR A 67 -6.78 15.09 2.05
C TYR A 67 -5.96 16.10 2.88
N LEU A 68 -5.03 15.60 3.71
CA LEU A 68 -4.19 16.44 4.58
C LEU A 68 -3.20 17.33 3.80
N ILE A 69 -2.63 16.84 2.70
CA ILE A 69 -1.68 17.58 1.86
C ILE A 69 -2.41 18.63 0.97
N GLY A 70 -3.75 18.58 0.91
CA GLY A 70 -4.56 19.56 0.19
C GLY A 70 -4.52 19.40 -1.33
N GLU A 71 -4.15 18.22 -1.85
CA GLU A 71 -4.23 17.93 -3.30
C GLU A 71 -5.68 17.87 -3.83
N GLU A 72 -6.69 18.01 -2.97
CA GLU A 72 -8.11 17.98 -3.36
C GLU A 72 -8.59 19.27 -4.08
N ARG A 73 -7.79 20.33 -4.15
CA ARG A 73 -8.10 21.52 -4.99
C ARG A 73 -7.75 21.37 -6.48
N LEU A 74 -7.24 20.22 -6.94
CA LEU A 74 -6.82 20.03 -8.33
C LEU A 74 -7.85 19.29 -9.21
N PHE A 75 -9.04 19.00 -8.70
CA PHE A 75 -10.20 18.54 -9.49
C PHE A 75 -11.30 19.63 -9.60
N GLY A 76 -10.89 20.91 -9.59
CA GLY A 76 -11.74 22.05 -9.95
C GLY A 76 -11.47 22.53 -11.37
#